data_AF-A0AAW5EGK1-F1
#
_entry.id   AF-A0AAW5EGK1-F1
#
_cell.length_a   1.000
_cell.length_b   1.000
_cell.length_c   1.000
_cell.angle_alpha   90.00
_cell.angle_beta   90.00
_cell.angle_gamma   90.00
#
_symmetry.space_group_name_H-M   'P 1'
#
loop_
_entity.id
_entity.type
_entity.pdbx_description
1 polymer ?
#
loop_
_entity_poly.entity_id
_entity_poly.type
_entity_poly.pdbx_seq_one_letter_code
_entity_poly.pdbx_strand_id
1 'polypeptide(L)'
;MKSKESLDNITNLQNQGEVDFSLERRELVMGLVETFSGDHLTPSRKLAAEIIIGMPEGLSDRRRIDYITRSLDGASEEISKDTVIGIVEDYKVLQEAFSSYMEDIDEGSLAGKALKLKDNQMIPDDLDVDGDDQGKSPWAENPSIPAPHLDNLIKIFSTKGEGAEGVGLETAMIAGAITLSNLKIAPYHSAFAYKCAVFAENFLIPVCSIIGLDNLESELKDEIGVMTGRNIGDALYRKDALSNDIDSIMNEVDRVVSLHFGSRYSTDPTRFDFAMGNFNGVFSELLGESDLKPAVNTNSSHSTFFGSGTVKTPNGAELEVRARGKGRGSYCKKLLQTIGYYDKRSQPLKDSGEFHPIDLYGMTVICQDNEQLADAYADAVIKAVNGGKITPYPAPGRKSECFVIKGSSDFQEKIRQKIIDKIPGVDMKMFSFKDSGSGFTDAKITGFYETDDGRIPYAPFEMQFSTPDARLVARTGKKAAHFFFKLRKIYGDLVNMSDETAEKIIDIWQRKQDFFTNCADGEKESHLTKQSRDRVSEFYKVYNKMNSTSRKIARRAIISV
;
A
#
# COMPACT_ATOMS: atom_id res chain seq x y z
N MET A 1 -31.52 -51.59 20.97
CA MET A 1 -30.24 -51.70 20.23
C MET A 1 -30.54 -51.50 18.76
N LYS A 2 -30.11 -50.38 18.19
CA LYS A 2 -30.14 -50.11 16.74
C LYS A 2 -28.70 -49.80 16.32
N SER A 3 -28.27 -50.46 15.25
CA SER A 3 -26.94 -50.41 14.66
C SER A 3 -26.62 -49.02 14.12
N LYS A 4 -25.41 -48.54 14.44
CA LYS A 4 -24.76 -47.40 13.79
C LYS A 4 -24.33 -47.84 12.38
N GLU A 5 -25.01 -47.34 11.36
CA GLU A 5 -24.41 -47.23 10.03
C GLU A 5 -23.46 -46.02 10.03
N SER A 6 -22.26 -46.26 9.51
CA SER A 6 -21.16 -45.31 9.36
C SER A 6 -21.50 -44.27 8.29
N LEU A 7 -21.48 -43.01 8.68
CA LEU A 7 -21.50 -41.82 7.82
C LEU A 7 -20.11 -41.63 7.18
N ASP A 8 -19.68 -42.62 6.39
CA ASP A 8 -18.53 -42.50 5.49
C ASP A 8 -19.09 -42.29 4.09
N ASN A 9 -19.24 -41.03 3.64
CA ASN A 9 -19.37 -40.68 2.20
C ASN A 9 -19.36 -39.17 1.86
N ILE A 10 -18.92 -38.27 2.73
CA ILE A 10 -18.79 -36.82 2.39
C ILE A 10 -17.31 -36.36 2.31
N THR A 11 -16.35 -37.22 2.64
CA THR A 11 -14.92 -36.86 2.71
C THR A 11 -14.12 -37.04 1.42
N ASN A 12 -14.72 -37.49 0.31
CA ASN A 12 -13.97 -37.80 -0.93
C ASN A 12 -14.20 -36.86 -2.12
N LEU A 13 -14.92 -35.74 -1.93
CA LEU A 13 -15.10 -34.71 -2.98
C LEU A 13 -14.52 -33.33 -2.62
N GLN A 14 -14.03 -33.12 -1.39
CA GLN A 14 -13.38 -31.85 -0.97
C GLN A 14 -11.86 -31.82 -1.23
N ASN A 15 -11.19 -32.97 -1.33
CA ASN A 15 -9.72 -33.03 -1.36
C ASN A 15 -9.08 -32.77 -2.73
N GLN A 16 -9.84 -32.71 -3.83
CA GLN A 16 -9.29 -32.34 -5.14
C GLN A 16 -9.48 -30.85 -5.47
N GLY A 17 -10.49 -30.19 -4.89
CA GLY A 17 -10.72 -28.75 -5.07
C GLY A 17 -9.97 -27.84 -4.09
N GLU A 18 -9.73 -28.29 -2.85
CA GLU A 18 -8.95 -27.52 -1.86
C GLU A 18 -7.45 -27.49 -2.18
N VAL A 19 -6.92 -28.54 -2.83
CA VAL A 19 -5.50 -28.61 -3.20
C VAL A 19 -5.20 -27.65 -4.35
N ASP A 20 -6.04 -27.60 -5.39
CA ASP A 20 -5.90 -26.65 -6.51
C ASP A 20 -6.06 -25.18 -6.05
N PHE A 21 -7.06 -24.88 -5.20
CA PHE A 21 -7.19 -23.54 -4.61
C PHE A 21 -6.02 -23.18 -3.68
N SER A 22 -5.44 -24.15 -2.96
CA SER A 22 -4.26 -23.90 -2.12
C SER A 22 -3.00 -23.64 -2.94
N LEU A 23 -2.86 -24.30 -4.10
CA LEU A 23 -1.75 -24.13 -5.02
C LEU A 23 -1.85 -22.77 -5.72
N GLU A 24 -3.01 -22.44 -6.29
CA GLU A 24 -3.26 -21.14 -6.94
C GLU A 24 -3.07 -19.98 -5.95
N ARG A 25 -3.54 -20.14 -4.71
CA ARG A 25 -3.30 -19.16 -3.64
C ARG A 25 -1.80 -19.02 -3.35
N ARG A 26 -1.07 -20.12 -3.23
CA ARG A 26 0.37 -20.09 -2.95
C ARG A 26 1.15 -19.44 -4.10
N GLU A 27 0.82 -19.77 -5.35
CA GLU A 27 1.40 -19.15 -6.55
C GLU A 27 1.13 -17.65 -6.60
N LEU A 28 -0.12 -17.23 -6.32
CA LEU A 28 -0.50 -15.83 -6.22
C LEU A 28 0.32 -15.08 -5.17
N VAL A 29 0.40 -15.62 -3.95
CA VAL A 29 1.14 -14.98 -2.86
C VAL A 29 2.63 -14.87 -3.22
N MET A 30 3.24 -15.97 -3.68
CA MET A 30 4.66 -15.98 -4.02
C MET A 30 4.97 -15.03 -5.18
N GLY A 31 4.11 -14.96 -6.21
CA GLY A 31 4.26 -13.99 -7.29
C GLY A 31 4.20 -12.54 -6.82
N LEU A 32 3.36 -12.23 -5.82
CA LEU A 32 3.33 -10.89 -5.20
C LEU A 32 4.57 -10.64 -4.33
N VAL A 33 5.04 -11.63 -3.55
CA VAL A 33 6.28 -11.54 -2.78
C VAL A 33 7.46 -11.23 -3.69
N GLU A 34 7.60 -11.95 -4.80
CA GLU A 34 8.62 -11.73 -5.83
C GLU A 34 8.50 -10.32 -6.44
N THR A 35 7.29 -9.90 -6.79
CA THR A 35 7.04 -8.59 -7.40
C THR A 35 7.44 -7.43 -6.51
N PHE A 36 7.02 -7.42 -5.25
CA PHE A 36 7.26 -6.29 -4.34
C PHE A 36 8.61 -6.35 -3.65
N SER A 37 9.23 -7.53 -3.60
CA SER A 37 10.58 -7.69 -3.05
C SER A 37 11.68 -7.41 -4.07
N GLY A 38 11.44 -7.70 -5.36
CA GLY A 38 12.43 -7.47 -6.43
C GLY A 38 13.80 -8.05 -6.08
N ASP A 39 14.86 -7.28 -6.31
CA ASP A 39 16.25 -7.68 -6.03
C ASP A 39 16.56 -7.84 -4.52
N HIS A 40 15.61 -7.51 -3.65
CA HIS A 40 15.71 -7.74 -2.22
C HIS A 40 15.17 -9.10 -1.80
N LEU A 41 14.61 -9.91 -2.72
CA LEU A 41 14.19 -11.27 -2.40
C LEU A 41 15.38 -12.23 -2.48
N THR A 42 16.12 -12.36 -1.39
CA THR A 42 17.20 -13.33 -1.29
C THR A 42 16.67 -14.77 -1.09
N PRO A 43 17.48 -15.83 -1.31
CA PRO A 43 17.06 -17.21 -1.09
C PRO A 43 16.46 -17.47 0.30
N SER A 44 17.06 -16.95 1.38
CA SER A 44 16.47 -17.05 2.72
C SER A 44 15.12 -16.37 2.84
N ARG A 45 14.97 -15.16 2.28
CA ARG A 45 13.70 -14.42 2.36
C ARG A 45 12.59 -15.14 1.59
N LYS A 46 12.93 -15.72 0.44
CA LYS A 46 12.01 -16.57 -0.33
C LYS A 46 11.58 -17.80 0.47
N LEU A 47 12.52 -18.53 1.06
CA LEU A 47 12.19 -19.70 1.90
C LEU A 47 11.37 -19.31 3.14
N ALA A 48 11.70 -18.18 3.79
CA ALA A 48 10.93 -17.66 4.92
C ALA A 48 9.48 -17.37 4.52
N ALA A 49 9.26 -16.72 3.37
CA ALA A 49 7.92 -16.49 2.84
C ALA A 49 7.18 -17.81 2.57
N GLU A 50 7.82 -18.79 1.94
CA GLU A 50 7.24 -20.11 1.70
C GLU A 50 6.85 -20.84 2.98
N ILE A 51 7.70 -20.76 4.02
CA ILE A 51 7.41 -21.31 5.34
C ILE A 51 6.20 -20.62 5.96
N ILE A 52 6.16 -19.28 5.96
CA ILE A 52 5.04 -18.51 6.52
C ILE A 52 3.72 -18.87 5.80
N ILE A 53 3.73 -18.92 4.47
CA ILE A 53 2.54 -19.21 3.65
C ILE A 53 2.06 -20.64 3.85
N GLY A 54 2.98 -21.60 3.94
CA GLY A 54 2.63 -23.01 4.12
C GLY A 54 2.32 -23.41 5.56
N MET A 55 2.64 -22.56 6.54
CA MET A 55 2.50 -22.91 7.95
C MET A 55 1.02 -22.96 8.36
N PRO A 56 0.55 -24.08 8.94
CA PRO A 56 -0.79 -24.15 9.49
C PRO A 56 -1.03 -23.13 10.62
N GLU A 57 -2.25 -22.58 10.67
CA GLU A 57 -2.67 -21.69 11.74
C GLU A 57 -2.88 -22.44 13.07
N GLY A 58 -2.74 -21.74 14.20
CA GLY A 58 -3.04 -22.30 15.52
C GLY A 58 -2.09 -23.40 16.01
N LEU A 59 -0.91 -23.56 15.41
CA LEU A 59 0.10 -24.48 15.91
C LEU A 59 0.59 -24.07 17.31
N SER A 60 0.71 -25.04 18.21
CA SER A 60 1.44 -24.82 19.46
C SER A 60 2.91 -24.51 19.19
N ASP A 61 3.57 -23.79 20.10
CA ASP A 61 4.98 -23.39 19.94
C ASP A 61 5.90 -24.57 19.55
N ARG A 62 5.68 -25.73 20.17
CA ARG A 62 6.41 -26.96 19.83
C ARG A 62 6.21 -27.39 18.39
N ARG A 63 4.96 -27.44 17.91
CA ARG A 63 4.65 -27.85 16.53
C ARG A 63 5.16 -26.83 15.52
N ARG A 64 5.13 -25.55 15.86
CA ARG A 64 5.71 -24.46 15.05
C ARG A 64 7.23 -24.65 14.90
N ILE A 65 7.95 -24.85 16.00
CA ILE A 65 9.40 -25.13 15.97
C ILE A 65 9.72 -26.38 15.13
N ASP A 66 8.96 -27.46 15.33
CA ASP A 66 9.13 -28.70 14.55
C ASP A 66 8.86 -28.47 13.05
N TYR A 67 7.88 -27.63 12.68
CA TYR A 67 7.59 -27.29 11.28
C TYR A 67 8.71 -26.46 10.65
N ILE A 68 9.19 -25.42 11.34
CA ILE A 68 10.27 -24.54 10.87
C ILE A 68 11.55 -25.37 10.65
N THR A 69 11.93 -26.18 11.64
CA THR A 69 13.15 -26.99 11.56
C THR A 69 13.10 -28.01 10.44
N ARG A 70 11.97 -28.71 10.26
CA ARG A 70 11.78 -29.63 9.12
C ARG A 70 11.83 -28.93 7.78
N SER A 71 11.30 -27.71 7.69
CA SER A 71 11.33 -26.91 6.45
C SER A 71 12.75 -26.43 6.11
N LEU A 72 13.65 -26.41 7.09
CA LEU A 72 15.07 -26.05 6.94
C LEU A 72 15.99 -27.28 6.74
N ASP A 73 15.45 -28.49 6.85
CA ASP A 73 16.23 -29.72 6.63
C ASP A 73 16.56 -29.86 5.15
N GLY A 74 17.85 -29.99 4.83
CA GLY A 74 18.33 -30.07 3.44
C GLY A 74 18.32 -28.75 2.67
N ALA A 75 18.10 -27.61 3.33
CA ALA A 75 18.26 -26.29 2.72
C ALA A 75 19.68 -26.12 2.14
N SER A 76 19.78 -25.45 0.99
CA SER A 76 21.05 -25.14 0.31
C SER A 76 22.02 -24.38 1.21
N GLU A 77 23.32 -24.50 0.96
CA GLU A 77 24.37 -23.74 1.67
C GLU A 77 24.23 -22.23 1.47
N GLU A 78 23.57 -21.80 0.39
CA GLU A 78 23.26 -20.40 0.11
C GLU A 78 22.21 -19.80 1.07
N ILE A 79 21.47 -20.64 1.80
CA ILE A 79 20.38 -20.22 2.69
C ILE A 79 20.90 -20.03 4.13
N SER A 80 20.83 -18.79 4.61
CA SER A 80 20.99 -18.46 6.02
C SER A 80 19.78 -18.92 6.84
N LYS A 81 19.91 -20.06 7.53
CA LYS A 81 18.89 -20.58 8.45
C LYS A 81 18.48 -19.57 9.51
N ASP A 82 19.44 -18.80 10.02
CA ASP A 82 19.19 -17.77 11.03
C ASP A 82 18.32 -16.64 10.47
N THR A 83 18.57 -16.22 9.23
CA THR A 83 17.72 -15.23 8.54
C THR A 83 16.30 -15.75 8.37
N VAL A 84 16.14 -17.00 7.93
CA VAL A 84 14.83 -17.63 7.78
C VAL A 84 14.07 -17.67 9.11
N ILE A 85 14.71 -18.17 10.17
CA ILE A 85 14.11 -18.23 11.51
C ILE A 85 13.76 -16.83 12.01
N GLY A 86 14.66 -15.86 11.82
CA GLY A 86 14.47 -14.47 12.21
C GLY A 86 13.21 -13.87 11.58
N ILE A 87 13.03 -14.01 10.26
CA ILE A 87 11.85 -13.50 9.54
C ILE A 87 10.57 -14.21 10.00
N VAL A 88 10.61 -15.53 10.19
CA VAL A 88 9.44 -16.31 10.60
C VAL A 88 9.01 -15.96 12.03
N GLU A 89 9.96 -15.72 12.94
CA GLU A 89 9.67 -15.30 14.32
C GLU A 89 9.28 -13.82 14.40
N ASP A 90 9.86 -12.96 13.56
CA ASP A 90 9.42 -11.57 13.38
C ASP A 90 7.96 -11.49 12.91
N TYR A 91 7.55 -12.38 12.00
CA TYR A 91 6.17 -12.45 11.53
C TYR A 91 5.20 -12.82 12.66
N LYS A 92 5.60 -13.74 13.55
CA LYS A 92 4.82 -14.07 14.76
C LYS A 92 4.63 -12.83 15.66
N VAL A 93 5.69 -12.06 15.87
CA VAL A 93 5.64 -10.82 16.66
C VAL A 93 4.68 -9.80 16.05
N LEU A 94 4.63 -9.67 14.72
CA LEU A 94 3.63 -8.82 14.05
C LEU A 94 2.19 -9.32 14.26
N GLN A 95 1.95 -10.63 14.20
CA GLN A 95 0.63 -11.22 14.44
C GLN A 95 0.17 -11.04 15.88
N GLU A 96 1.07 -11.17 16.85
CA GLU A 96 0.81 -10.93 18.27
C GLU A 96 0.49 -9.45 18.53
N ALA A 97 1.25 -8.53 17.93
CA ALA A 97 0.99 -7.09 18.03
C ALA A 97 -0.38 -6.71 17.44
N PHE A 98 -0.78 -7.33 16.33
CA PHE A 98 -2.10 -7.12 15.77
C PHE A 98 -3.22 -7.70 16.65
N SER A 99 -2.98 -8.86 17.26
CA SER A 99 -3.93 -9.46 18.20
C SER A 99 -4.17 -8.56 19.41
N SER A 100 -3.08 -8.04 20.01
CA SER A 100 -3.17 -7.05 21.09
C SER A 100 -3.90 -5.79 20.66
N TYR A 101 -3.63 -5.28 19.45
CA TYR A 101 -4.34 -4.12 18.90
C TYR A 101 -5.86 -4.36 18.80
N MET A 102 -6.29 -5.56 18.38
CA MET A 102 -7.71 -5.87 18.29
C MET A 102 -8.40 -5.91 19.66
N GLU A 103 -7.69 -6.35 20.72
CA GLU A 103 -8.20 -6.36 22.10
C GLU A 103 -8.40 -4.95 22.67
N ASP A 104 -7.63 -3.97 22.20
CA ASP A 104 -7.75 -2.56 22.62
C ASP A 104 -8.92 -1.81 21.96
N ILE A 105 -9.53 -2.36 20.90
CA ILE A 105 -10.65 -1.73 20.20
C ILE A 105 -11.95 -1.93 20.99
N ASP A 106 -12.69 -0.85 21.22
CA ASP A 106 -13.97 -0.85 21.92
C ASP A 106 -14.93 -1.90 21.34
N GLU A 107 -15.25 -2.90 22.16
CA GLU A 107 -16.10 -4.02 21.82
C GLU A 107 -17.55 -3.60 21.52
N GLY A 108 -17.98 -2.44 22.02
CA GLY A 108 -19.29 -1.86 21.74
C GLY A 108 -19.40 -1.26 20.33
N SER A 109 -18.28 -0.88 19.72
CA SER A 109 -18.23 -0.29 18.38
C SER A 109 -18.49 -1.33 17.27
N LEU A 110 -19.01 -0.89 16.11
CA LEU A 110 -19.18 -1.78 14.94
C LEU A 110 -17.86 -2.43 14.51
N ALA A 111 -16.77 -1.66 14.53
CA ALA A 111 -15.44 -2.16 14.23
C ALA A 111 -14.98 -3.25 15.22
N GLY A 112 -15.16 -3.03 16.53
CA GLY A 112 -14.79 -4.00 17.56
C GLY A 112 -15.59 -5.30 17.45
N LYS A 113 -16.91 -5.19 17.24
CA LYS A 113 -17.77 -6.37 17.00
C LYS A 113 -17.32 -7.17 15.77
N ALA A 114 -16.99 -6.50 14.66
CA ALA A 114 -16.51 -7.14 13.44
C ALA A 114 -15.15 -7.82 13.63
N LEU A 115 -14.23 -7.23 14.40
CA LEU A 115 -12.91 -7.82 14.69
C LEU A 115 -13.00 -9.08 15.57
N LYS A 116 -14.07 -9.25 16.36
CA LYS A 116 -14.29 -10.45 17.20
C LYS A 116 -14.84 -11.65 16.44
N LEU A 117 -15.36 -11.45 15.24
CA LEU A 117 -15.87 -12.55 14.42
C LEU A 117 -14.73 -13.51 14.04
N LYS A 118 -15.05 -14.80 13.94
CA LYS A 118 -14.13 -15.80 13.38
C LYS A 118 -13.91 -15.53 11.90
N ASP A 119 -12.75 -15.91 11.38
CA ASP A 119 -12.34 -15.59 10.02
C ASP A 119 -13.28 -16.13 8.95
N ASN A 120 -13.93 -17.27 9.21
CA ASN A 120 -14.91 -17.88 8.31
C ASN A 120 -16.33 -17.28 8.43
N GLN A 121 -16.55 -16.32 9.32
CA GLN A 121 -17.85 -15.65 9.46
C GLN A 121 -17.96 -14.47 8.50
N MET A 122 -19.17 -14.28 7.98
CA MET A 122 -19.54 -13.04 7.30
C MET A 122 -19.82 -11.96 8.34
N ILE A 123 -19.49 -10.72 8.01
CA ILE A 123 -19.86 -9.54 8.78
C ILE A 123 -21.38 -9.39 8.64
N PRO A 124 -22.17 -9.53 9.73
CA PRO A 124 -23.60 -9.34 9.66
C PRO A 124 -23.94 -7.91 9.24
N ASP A 125 -24.99 -7.77 8.44
CA ASP A 125 -25.47 -6.46 8.01
C ASP A 125 -26.11 -5.65 9.15
N ASP A 126 -26.42 -6.30 10.27
CA ASP A 126 -27.11 -5.77 11.45
C ASP A 126 -26.25 -5.85 12.73
N LEU A 127 -24.92 -5.69 12.61
CA LEU A 127 -24.00 -5.64 13.76
C LEU A 127 -24.39 -4.61 14.85
N ASP A 128 -25.30 -3.67 14.53
CA ASP A 128 -25.93 -2.78 15.48
C ASP A 128 -27.27 -3.35 15.99
N VAL A 129 -27.23 -4.04 17.13
CA VAL A 129 -28.41 -4.68 17.75
C VAL A 129 -29.13 -3.73 18.72
N ASP A 130 -28.52 -2.59 19.07
CA ASP A 130 -29.00 -1.70 20.13
C ASP A 130 -29.36 -0.29 19.59
N GLY A 131 -30.54 -0.16 19.00
CA GLY A 131 -31.25 1.12 18.93
C GLY A 131 -31.11 1.94 17.63
N ASP A 132 -32.22 1.99 16.90
CA ASP A 132 -32.71 3.10 16.08
C ASP A 132 -31.94 3.52 14.80
N ASP A 133 -30.87 2.85 14.38
CA ASP A 133 -30.14 3.24 13.15
C ASP A 133 -29.76 2.07 12.22
N GLN A 134 -30.77 1.38 11.68
CA GLN A 134 -30.77 0.58 10.43
C GLN A 134 -29.40 0.08 9.90
N GLY A 135 -29.01 -1.15 10.27
CA GLY A 135 -28.15 -2.07 9.50
C GLY A 135 -26.91 -1.47 8.81
N LYS A 136 -25.97 -0.91 9.58
CA LYS A 136 -24.74 -0.33 9.05
C LYS A 136 -23.60 -1.35 9.02
N SER A 137 -23.01 -1.53 7.83
CA SER A 137 -21.75 -2.26 7.66
C SER A 137 -20.60 -1.48 8.32
N PRO A 138 -19.64 -2.13 9.02
CA PRO A 138 -18.44 -1.46 9.54
C PRO A 138 -17.64 -0.76 8.42
N TRP A 139 -17.78 -1.21 7.17
CA TRP A 139 -17.17 -0.59 6.00
C TRP A 139 -17.81 0.75 5.58
N ALA A 140 -19.05 1.01 6.00
CA ALA A 140 -19.81 2.19 5.59
C ALA A 140 -19.65 3.39 6.56
N GLU A 141 -19.05 3.19 7.73
CA GLU A 141 -18.75 4.30 8.65
C GLU A 141 -17.62 5.18 8.10
N ASN A 142 -17.57 6.44 8.55
CA ASN A 142 -16.47 7.35 8.23
C ASN A 142 -15.90 7.92 9.54
N PRO A 143 -14.74 7.43 10.03
CA PRO A 143 -13.85 6.46 9.39
C PRO A 143 -14.34 5.00 9.51
N SER A 144 -14.14 4.20 8.45
CA SER A 144 -14.60 2.79 8.33
C SER A 144 -13.64 1.77 8.97
N ILE A 145 -12.40 2.17 9.22
CA ILE A 145 -11.35 1.34 9.80
C ILE A 145 -10.87 2.04 11.07
N PRO A 146 -10.77 1.33 12.21
CA PRO A 146 -10.33 1.92 13.46
C PRO A 146 -8.90 2.47 13.33
N ALA A 147 -8.64 3.53 14.08
CA ALA A 147 -7.37 4.26 14.04
C ALA A 147 -6.17 3.36 14.35
N PRO A 148 -5.01 3.55 13.71
CA PRO A 148 -3.79 2.96 14.23
C PRO A 148 -3.41 3.59 15.57
N HIS A 149 -2.97 2.77 16.51
CA HIS A 149 -2.21 3.26 17.66
C HIS A 149 -0.78 3.54 17.19
N LEU A 150 -0.44 4.83 17.08
CA LEU A 150 0.84 5.28 16.54
C LEU A 150 2.03 4.67 17.29
N ASP A 151 1.91 4.54 18.62
CA ASP A 151 2.93 3.91 19.45
C ASP A 151 3.12 2.43 19.09
N ASN A 152 2.05 1.68 18.83
CA ASN A 152 2.13 0.27 18.44
C ASN A 152 2.85 0.10 17.09
N LEU A 153 2.54 0.95 16.10
CA LEU A 153 3.21 0.96 14.80
C LEU A 153 4.72 1.26 14.93
N ILE A 154 5.06 2.26 15.72
CA ILE A 154 6.44 2.75 15.77
C ILE A 154 7.28 1.83 16.64
N LYS A 155 6.75 1.35 17.76
CA LYS A 155 7.44 0.47 18.70
C LYS A 155 7.74 -0.89 18.07
N ILE A 156 6.80 -1.47 17.29
CA ILE A 156 6.97 -2.79 16.69
C ILE A 156 8.14 -2.86 15.69
N PHE A 157 8.35 -1.80 14.91
CA PHE A 157 9.39 -1.74 13.90
C PHE A 157 10.66 -1.04 14.38
N SER A 158 10.59 0.04 15.17
CA SER A 158 11.78 0.78 15.62
C SER A 158 12.74 -0.11 16.41
N THR A 159 14.04 0.03 16.17
CA THR A 159 15.08 -0.60 16.98
C THR A 159 15.50 0.25 18.18
N LYS A 160 15.06 1.51 18.24
CA LYS A 160 15.20 2.40 19.39
C LYS A 160 14.04 2.17 20.37
N GLY A 161 14.36 1.74 21.59
CA GLY A 161 13.42 1.53 22.70
C GLY A 161 13.87 0.45 23.68
N GLU A 162 13.18 0.34 24.82
CA GLU A 162 13.32 -0.78 25.76
C GLU A 162 12.35 -1.90 25.36
N GLY A 163 12.85 -3.01 24.81
CA GLY A 163 12.00 -4.16 24.47
C GLY A 163 12.55 -5.07 23.38
N ALA A 164 11.81 -6.14 23.10
CA ALA A 164 12.11 -7.09 22.03
C ALA A 164 11.66 -6.60 20.63
N GLU A 165 10.98 -5.46 20.56
CA GLU A 165 10.39 -4.94 19.34
C GLU A 165 11.44 -4.18 18.50
N GLY A 166 11.36 -4.34 17.17
CA GLY A 166 12.49 -4.17 16.25
C GLY A 166 12.42 -5.16 15.08
N VAL A 167 11.21 -5.37 14.56
CA VAL A 167 10.94 -6.29 13.45
C VAL A 167 11.69 -5.85 12.19
N GLY A 168 12.24 -6.82 11.46
CA GLY A 168 12.88 -6.65 10.15
C GLY A 168 11.94 -6.03 9.12
N LEU A 169 12.46 -5.16 8.26
CA LEU A 169 11.66 -4.48 7.24
C LEU A 169 11.25 -5.46 6.11
N GLU A 170 12.08 -6.47 5.87
CA GLU A 170 11.78 -7.62 5.01
C GLU A 170 10.53 -8.38 5.47
N THR A 171 10.32 -8.49 6.79
CA THR A 171 9.12 -9.14 7.34
C THR A 171 7.88 -8.30 7.02
N ALA A 172 7.96 -6.97 7.10
CA ALA A 172 6.85 -6.10 6.70
C ALA A 172 6.50 -6.24 5.21
N MET A 173 7.51 -6.40 4.35
CA MET A 173 7.33 -6.64 2.91
C MET A 173 6.61 -7.95 2.64
N ILE A 174 7.10 -9.05 3.21
CA ILE A 174 6.52 -10.38 3.06
C ILE A 174 5.10 -10.39 3.63
N ALA A 175 4.91 -9.85 4.84
CA ALA A 175 3.59 -9.72 5.47
C ALA A 175 2.63 -8.88 4.62
N GLY A 176 3.11 -7.79 4.02
CA GLY A 176 2.34 -6.95 3.12
C GLY A 176 1.90 -7.66 1.86
N ALA A 177 2.78 -8.42 1.21
CA ALA A 177 2.43 -9.21 0.03
C ALA A 177 1.44 -10.35 0.36
N ILE A 178 1.62 -11.04 1.48
CA ILE A 178 0.68 -12.05 1.99
C ILE A 178 -0.69 -11.41 2.26
N THR A 179 -0.71 -10.27 2.95
CA THR A 179 -1.95 -9.56 3.27
C THR A 179 -2.66 -9.06 2.01
N LEU A 180 -1.91 -8.55 1.03
CA LEU A 180 -2.46 -8.15 -0.26
C LEU A 180 -3.09 -9.33 -1.00
N SER A 181 -2.44 -10.50 -1.00
CA SER A 181 -3.00 -11.71 -1.60
C SER A 181 -4.28 -12.13 -0.88
N ASN A 182 -4.27 -12.12 0.46
CA ASN A 182 -5.45 -12.42 1.28
C ASN A 182 -6.61 -11.48 0.97
N LEU A 183 -6.34 -10.18 0.79
CA LEU A 183 -7.36 -9.23 0.36
C LEU A 183 -7.86 -9.57 -1.06
N LYS A 184 -7.00 -9.91 -2.01
CA LYS A 184 -7.43 -10.23 -3.39
C LYS A 184 -8.35 -11.45 -3.50
N ILE A 185 -8.19 -12.44 -2.62
CA ILE A 185 -8.93 -13.71 -2.67
C ILE A 185 -10.11 -13.78 -1.70
N ALA A 186 -10.05 -13.05 -0.58
CA ALA A 186 -11.07 -13.19 0.45
C ALA A 186 -12.39 -12.59 -0.02
N PRO A 187 -13.54 -13.22 0.31
CA PRO A 187 -14.84 -12.59 0.12
C PRO A 187 -14.86 -11.25 0.86
N TYR A 188 -15.23 -10.18 0.15
CA TYR A 188 -15.12 -8.80 0.64
C TYR A 188 -16.00 -8.52 1.88
N HIS A 189 -17.04 -9.33 2.11
CA HIS A 189 -17.93 -9.29 3.28
C HIS A 189 -17.46 -10.16 4.45
N SER A 190 -16.32 -10.84 4.34
CA SER A 190 -15.82 -11.74 5.40
C SER A 190 -15.13 -10.97 6.52
N ALA A 191 -15.23 -11.48 7.75
CA ALA A 191 -14.48 -10.96 8.89
C ALA A 191 -12.98 -11.03 8.65
N PHE A 192 -12.50 -12.09 7.99
CA PHE A 192 -11.11 -12.23 7.58
C PHE A 192 -10.61 -11.08 6.69
N ALA A 193 -11.38 -10.71 5.66
CA ALA A 193 -11.04 -9.59 4.79
C ALA A 193 -10.96 -8.27 5.56
N TYR A 194 -11.89 -8.03 6.48
CA TYR A 194 -11.88 -6.84 7.33
C TYR A 194 -10.66 -6.82 8.26
N LYS A 195 -10.34 -7.92 8.95
CA LYS A 195 -9.12 -8.03 9.75
C LYS A 195 -7.86 -7.78 8.92
N CYS A 196 -7.77 -8.33 7.72
CA CYS A 196 -6.66 -8.06 6.80
C CYS A 196 -6.57 -6.57 6.44
N ALA A 197 -7.69 -5.90 6.21
CA ALA A 197 -7.71 -4.47 5.92
C ALA A 197 -7.28 -3.61 7.12
N VAL A 198 -7.75 -3.95 8.32
CA VAL A 198 -7.32 -3.26 9.56
C VAL A 198 -5.83 -3.48 9.79
N PHE A 199 -5.33 -4.72 9.64
CA PHE A 199 -3.90 -5.01 9.75
C PHE A 199 -3.07 -4.24 8.72
N ALA A 200 -3.54 -4.19 7.47
CA ALA A 200 -2.89 -3.44 6.41
C ALA A 200 -2.84 -1.94 6.69
N GLU A 201 -3.97 -1.27 6.95
CA GLU A 201 -4.01 0.19 7.19
C GLU A 201 -3.23 0.60 8.44
N ASN A 202 -3.17 -0.25 9.47
CA ASN A 202 -2.63 0.14 10.76
C ASN A 202 -1.18 -0.27 11.00
N PHE A 203 -0.70 -1.34 10.36
CA PHE A 203 0.67 -1.82 10.55
C PHE A 203 1.51 -1.73 9.26
N LEU A 204 0.98 -2.22 8.14
CA LEU A 204 1.77 -2.44 6.93
C LEU A 204 1.87 -1.19 6.04
N ILE A 205 0.75 -0.53 5.79
CA ILE A 205 0.67 0.69 4.98
C ILE A 205 1.54 1.81 5.57
N PRO A 206 1.51 2.09 6.89
CA PRO A 206 2.30 3.18 7.45
C PRO A 206 3.81 2.86 7.39
N VAL A 207 4.23 1.63 7.70
CA VAL A 207 5.66 1.27 7.56
C VAL A 207 6.11 1.32 6.11
N CYS A 208 5.31 0.83 5.16
CA CYS A 208 5.58 0.95 3.72
C CYS A 208 5.77 2.42 3.31
N SER A 209 4.95 3.33 3.85
CA SER A 209 5.05 4.77 3.58
C SER A 209 6.34 5.38 4.12
N ILE A 210 6.73 4.99 5.34
CA ILE A 210 7.98 5.46 5.98
C ILE A 210 9.19 4.99 5.16
N ILE A 211 9.27 3.69 4.84
CA ILE A 211 10.43 3.11 4.15
C ILE A 211 10.38 3.34 2.63
N GLY A 212 9.25 3.81 2.09
CA GLY A 212 9.11 4.16 0.68
C GLY A 212 8.85 3.01 -0.26
N LEU A 213 8.16 1.98 0.21
CA LEU A 213 7.55 0.95 -0.64
C LEU A 213 6.19 1.45 -1.12
N ASP A 214 6.22 2.55 -1.88
CA ASP A 214 5.04 3.27 -2.33
C ASP A 214 4.15 2.39 -3.23
N ASN A 215 4.74 1.39 -3.90
CA ASN A 215 4.06 0.39 -4.73
C ASN A 215 3.18 -0.55 -3.91
N LEU A 216 3.73 -1.21 -2.88
CA LEU A 216 2.99 -2.09 -1.99
C LEU A 216 1.98 -1.31 -1.14
N GLU A 217 2.35 -0.11 -0.66
CA GLU A 217 1.42 0.81 0.01
C GLU A 217 0.20 1.10 -0.86
N SER A 218 0.42 1.40 -2.15
CA SER A 218 -0.64 1.76 -3.09
C SER A 218 -1.55 0.57 -3.40
N GLU A 219 -0.99 -0.63 -3.60
CA GLU A 219 -1.79 -1.83 -3.90
C GLU A 219 -2.63 -2.30 -2.71
N LEU A 220 -2.08 -2.27 -1.50
CA LEU A 220 -2.86 -2.57 -0.28
C LEU A 220 -4.04 -1.61 -0.15
N LYS A 221 -3.78 -0.30 -0.29
CA LYS A 221 -4.84 0.72 -0.25
C LYS A 221 -5.87 0.55 -1.35
N ASP A 222 -5.43 0.16 -2.54
CA ASP A 222 -6.34 -0.01 -3.67
C ASP A 222 -7.29 -1.17 -3.43
N GLU A 223 -6.78 -2.32 -2.97
CA GLU A 223 -7.61 -3.48 -2.70
C GLU A 223 -8.62 -3.23 -1.57
N ILE A 224 -8.18 -2.57 -0.50
CA ILE A 224 -9.06 -2.13 0.60
C ILE A 224 -10.15 -1.20 0.07
N GLY A 225 -9.79 -0.22 -0.77
CA GLY A 225 -10.75 0.69 -1.38
C GLY A 225 -11.79 -0.01 -2.26
N VAL A 226 -11.40 -1.05 -2.99
CA VAL A 226 -12.32 -1.88 -3.79
C VAL A 226 -13.30 -2.61 -2.86
N MET A 227 -12.81 -3.22 -1.78
CA MET A 227 -13.68 -3.90 -0.80
C MET A 227 -14.64 -2.94 -0.12
N THR A 228 -14.14 -1.78 0.32
CA THR A 228 -14.98 -0.74 0.94
C THR A 228 -16.08 -0.28 -0.01
N GLY A 229 -15.75 -0.01 -1.29
CA GLY A 229 -16.74 0.40 -2.30
C GLY A 229 -17.85 -0.64 -2.49
N ARG A 230 -17.49 -1.93 -2.57
CA ARG A 230 -18.47 -3.02 -2.69
C ARG A 230 -19.35 -3.17 -1.44
N ASN A 231 -18.75 -3.15 -0.25
CA ASN A 231 -19.50 -3.26 1.01
C ASN A 231 -20.44 -2.05 1.24
N ILE A 232 -20.03 -0.84 0.86
CA ILE A 232 -20.91 0.35 0.85
C ILE A 232 -22.13 0.08 -0.03
N GLY A 233 -21.90 -0.57 -1.17
CA GLY A 233 -22.94 -0.86 -2.12
C GLY A 233 -24.03 -1.78 -1.61
N ASP A 234 -23.61 -2.88 -0.99
CA ASP A 234 -24.53 -3.86 -0.40
C ASP A 234 -25.35 -3.27 0.76
N ALA A 235 -24.74 -2.40 1.57
CA ALA A 235 -25.45 -1.72 2.66
C ALA A 235 -26.57 -0.77 2.15
N LEU A 236 -26.39 -0.19 0.96
CA LEU A 236 -27.38 0.70 0.33
C LEU A 236 -28.54 -0.07 -0.36
N TYR A 237 -28.38 -1.37 -0.63
CA TYR A 237 -29.41 -2.25 -1.23
C TYR A 237 -30.72 -2.29 -0.45
N ARG A 238 -30.72 -1.91 0.83
CA ARG A 238 -31.92 -1.97 1.70
C ARG A 238 -32.67 -0.65 1.87
N LYS A 239 -32.20 0.47 1.31
CA LYS A 239 -32.76 1.82 1.58
C LYS A 239 -33.40 2.55 0.39
N ASP A 240 -33.70 1.84 -0.70
CA ASP A 240 -34.27 2.38 -1.94
C ASP A 240 -33.30 3.30 -2.75
N ALA A 241 -33.34 3.13 -4.07
CA ALA A 241 -32.68 3.90 -5.15
C ALA A 241 -31.15 3.79 -5.38
N LEU A 242 -30.28 3.64 -4.39
CA LEU A 242 -28.81 3.81 -4.60
C LEU A 242 -27.99 2.52 -4.89
N SER A 243 -28.53 1.32 -4.73
CA SER A 243 -27.72 0.09 -4.91
C SER A 243 -27.57 -0.38 -6.36
N ASN A 244 -28.49 -0.01 -7.25
CA ASN A 244 -28.24 -0.18 -8.68
C ASN A 244 -27.09 0.73 -9.14
N ASP A 245 -26.85 1.85 -8.43
CA ASP A 245 -25.82 2.80 -8.77
C ASP A 245 -24.43 2.34 -8.32
N ILE A 246 -24.26 1.59 -7.23
CA ILE A 246 -22.92 1.22 -6.73
C ILE A 246 -22.26 0.08 -7.51
N ASP A 247 -23.01 -0.95 -7.92
CA ASP A 247 -22.49 -1.99 -8.81
C ASP A 247 -22.25 -1.40 -10.19
N SER A 248 -23.12 -0.50 -10.64
CA SER A 248 -22.88 0.32 -11.83
C SER A 248 -21.62 1.19 -11.69
N ILE A 249 -21.40 1.81 -10.53
CA ILE A 249 -20.19 2.59 -10.20
C ILE A 249 -18.97 1.68 -10.21
N MET A 250 -19.01 0.50 -9.60
CA MET A 250 -17.89 -0.43 -9.57
C MET A 250 -17.60 -1.00 -10.96
N ASN A 251 -18.62 -1.28 -11.76
CA ASN A 251 -18.48 -1.67 -13.16
C ASN A 251 -17.88 -0.52 -13.99
N GLU A 252 -18.29 0.72 -13.73
CA GLU A 252 -17.73 1.90 -14.38
C GLU A 252 -16.28 2.15 -13.96
N VAL A 253 -15.96 1.98 -12.67
CA VAL A 253 -14.60 2.01 -12.14
C VAL A 253 -13.75 0.95 -12.83
N ASP A 254 -14.23 -0.30 -12.87
CA ASP A 254 -13.54 -1.41 -13.52
C ASP A 254 -13.35 -1.12 -15.01
N ARG A 255 -14.37 -0.59 -15.71
CA ARG A 255 -14.31 -0.22 -17.13
C ARG A 255 -13.26 0.86 -17.38
N VAL A 256 -13.36 2.00 -16.69
CA VAL A 256 -12.46 3.15 -16.89
C VAL A 256 -11.02 2.76 -16.58
N VAL A 257 -10.78 2.15 -15.42
CA VAL A 257 -9.41 1.77 -15.03
C VAL A 257 -8.86 0.70 -15.99
N SER A 258 -9.67 -0.26 -16.43
CA SER A 258 -9.20 -1.28 -17.38
C SER A 258 -8.89 -0.71 -18.76
N LEU A 259 -9.61 0.32 -19.21
CA LEU A 259 -9.28 0.99 -20.47
C LEU A 259 -7.93 1.70 -20.37
N HIS A 260 -7.58 2.27 -19.21
CA HIS A 260 -6.32 2.98 -19.02
C HIS A 260 -5.12 2.10 -18.67
N PHE A 261 -5.32 1.00 -17.93
CA PHE A 261 -4.26 0.19 -17.32
C PHE A 261 -4.37 -1.31 -17.59
N GLY A 262 -5.32 -1.73 -18.42
CA GLY A 262 -5.58 -3.14 -18.73
C GLY A 262 -6.35 -3.87 -17.63
N SER A 263 -6.75 -5.12 -17.95
CA SER A 263 -7.55 -5.94 -17.04
C SER A 263 -6.78 -6.26 -15.75
N ARG A 264 -7.45 -6.10 -14.61
CA ARG A 264 -6.92 -6.35 -13.26
C ARG A 264 -6.23 -7.70 -13.10
N TYR A 265 -6.81 -8.77 -13.66
CA TYR A 265 -6.31 -10.14 -13.51
C TYR A 265 -5.42 -10.56 -14.67
N SER A 266 -5.14 -9.65 -15.62
CA SER A 266 -4.18 -9.94 -16.67
C SER A 266 -2.78 -10.00 -16.08
N THR A 267 -2.06 -11.08 -16.35
CA THR A 267 -0.61 -11.19 -16.14
C THR A 267 0.16 -10.90 -17.43
N ASP A 268 -0.54 -10.52 -18.52
CA ASP A 268 0.11 -10.12 -19.76
C ASP A 268 0.92 -8.83 -19.51
N PRO A 269 2.25 -8.86 -19.74
CA PRO A 269 3.08 -7.66 -19.57
C PRO A 269 2.60 -6.46 -20.41
N THR A 270 1.91 -6.69 -21.53
CA THR A 270 1.40 -5.63 -22.41
C THR A 270 0.20 -4.87 -21.84
N ARG A 271 -0.39 -5.34 -20.73
CA ARG A 271 -1.57 -4.71 -20.11
C ARG A 271 -1.37 -3.23 -19.78
N PHE A 272 -0.13 -2.80 -19.53
CA PHE A 272 0.20 -1.41 -19.21
C PHE A 272 0.82 -0.61 -20.37
N ASP A 273 0.92 -1.17 -21.58
CA ASP A 273 1.58 -0.48 -22.70
C ASP A 273 0.90 0.84 -23.03
N PHE A 274 -0.44 0.86 -23.03
CA PHE A 274 -1.21 2.09 -23.22
C PHE A 274 -0.95 3.12 -22.11
N ALA A 275 -0.89 2.67 -20.85
CA ALA A 275 -0.58 3.54 -19.73
C ALA A 275 0.82 4.16 -19.85
N MET A 276 1.81 3.31 -20.17
CA MET A 276 3.21 3.71 -20.35
C MET A 276 3.36 4.70 -21.50
N GLY A 277 2.66 4.47 -22.62
CA GLY A 277 2.58 5.41 -23.74
C GLY A 277 2.07 6.79 -23.30
N ASN A 278 0.99 6.83 -22.52
CA ASN A 278 0.43 8.09 -22.02
C ASN A 278 1.36 8.78 -21.02
N PHE A 279 2.01 8.06 -20.10
CA PHE A 279 3.01 8.66 -19.20
C PHE A 279 4.19 9.26 -19.99
N ASN A 280 4.76 8.51 -20.92
CA ASN A 280 5.86 8.99 -21.77
C ASN A 280 5.42 10.18 -22.63
N GLY A 281 4.19 10.17 -23.12
CA GLY A 281 3.59 11.28 -23.86
C GLY A 281 3.53 12.55 -23.02
N VAL A 282 3.00 12.48 -21.79
CA VAL A 282 2.94 13.65 -20.89
C VAL A 282 4.34 14.16 -20.54
N PHE A 283 5.28 13.27 -20.22
CA PHE A 283 6.67 13.66 -19.96
C PHE A 283 7.31 14.34 -21.18
N SER A 284 7.07 13.81 -22.39
CA SER A 284 7.60 14.36 -23.65
C SER A 284 7.09 15.75 -23.94
N GLU A 285 5.78 15.97 -23.79
CA GLU A 285 5.17 17.28 -24.01
C GLU A 285 5.64 18.31 -22.99
N LEU A 286 5.74 17.95 -21.70
CA LEU A 286 6.04 18.91 -20.64
C LEU A 286 7.53 19.13 -20.39
N LEU A 287 8.37 18.12 -20.57
CA LEU A 287 9.76 18.14 -20.11
C LEU A 287 10.74 17.83 -21.22
N GLY A 288 10.58 16.70 -21.91
CA GLY A 288 11.49 16.22 -22.95
C GLY A 288 11.48 14.70 -23.08
N GLU A 289 12.46 14.15 -23.77
CA GLU A 289 12.53 12.72 -24.10
C GLU A 289 12.53 11.85 -22.83
N SER A 290 11.58 10.92 -22.72
CA SER A 290 11.40 10.07 -21.54
C SER A 290 11.81 8.62 -21.80
N ASP A 291 12.50 8.02 -20.83
CA ASP A 291 12.84 6.59 -20.78
C ASP A 291 12.18 5.92 -19.56
N LEU A 292 10.86 6.07 -19.42
CA LEU A 292 10.12 5.44 -18.33
C LEU A 292 10.03 3.93 -18.54
N LYS A 293 10.39 3.15 -17.51
CA LYS A 293 10.28 1.69 -17.48
C LYS A 293 9.41 1.23 -16.31
N PRO A 294 8.79 0.04 -16.38
CA PRO A 294 8.12 -0.54 -15.22
C PRO A 294 9.07 -0.65 -14.02
N ALA A 295 8.61 -0.22 -12.84
CA ALA A 295 9.37 -0.26 -11.60
C ALA A 295 9.15 -1.55 -10.79
N VAL A 296 8.17 -2.35 -11.20
CA VAL A 296 7.86 -3.67 -10.65
C VAL A 296 7.63 -4.65 -11.80
N ASN A 297 7.82 -5.94 -11.54
CA ASN A 297 7.54 -6.98 -12.52
C ASN A 297 6.07 -6.92 -12.98
N THR A 298 5.86 -6.75 -14.28
CA THR A 298 4.52 -6.61 -14.87
C THR A 298 3.80 -7.95 -15.05
N ASN A 299 4.49 -9.07 -14.90
CA ASN A 299 3.97 -10.44 -15.03
C ASN A 299 3.27 -10.96 -13.76
N SER A 300 2.76 -10.08 -12.90
CA SER A 300 2.07 -10.48 -11.66
C SER A 300 0.71 -9.81 -11.52
N SER A 301 -0.10 -10.28 -10.59
CA SER A 301 -1.51 -9.90 -10.43
C SER A 301 -1.74 -8.56 -9.70
N HIS A 302 -0.73 -7.68 -9.61
CA HIS A 302 -0.91 -6.31 -9.13
C HIS A 302 -1.80 -5.52 -10.11
N SER A 303 -2.56 -4.53 -9.64
CA SER A 303 -3.59 -3.85 -10.45
C SER A 303 -3.20 -2.45 -10.93
N THR A 304 -2.12 -1.91 -10.38
CA THR A 304 -1.68 -0.52 -10.57
C THR A 304 -0.36 -0.48 -11.33
N PHE A 305 -0.24 0.40 -12.32
CA PHE A 305 1.05 0.65 -12.98
C PHE A 305 2.00 1.43 -12.06
N PHE A 306 3.26 0.99 -11.99
CA PHE A 306 4.35 1.72 -11.36
C PHE A 306 5.51 1.83 -12.34
N GLY A 307 6.01 3.04 -12.56
CA GLY A 307 7.11 3.30 -13.48
C GLY A 307 8.20 4.15 -12.84
N SER A 308 9.42 3.96 -13.33
CA SER A 308 10.57 4.79 -13.02
C SER A 308 11.51 4.90 -14.20
N GLY A 309 12.17 6.04 -14.32
CA GLY A 309 13.12 6.29 -15.40
C GLY A 309 13.68 7.69 -15.31
N THR A 310 14.13 8.20 -16.44
CA THR A 310 14.61 9.57 -16.56
C THR A 310 13.88 10.30 -17.68
N VAL A 311 13.95 11.63 -17.63
CA VAL A 311 13.57 12.53 -18.71
C VAL A 311 14.74 13.43 -19.02
N LYS A 312 15.14 13.46 -20.30
CA LYS A 312 16.15 14.35 -20.82
C LYS A 312 15.49 15.61 -21.36
N THR A 313 15.75 16.72 -20.70
CA THR A 313 15.20 18.03 -21.09
C THR A 313 15.96 18.61 -22.29
N PRO A 314 15.36 19.54 -23.06
CA PRO A 314 16.02 20.20 -24.19
C PRO A 314 17.33 20.94 -23.85
N ASN A 315 17.48 21.38 -22.61
CA ASN A 315 18.71 22.03 -22.12
C ASN A 315 19.79 21.01 -21.67
N GLY A 316 19.55 19.71 -21.85
CA GLY A 316 20.50 18.64 -21.58
C GLY A 316 20.51 18.12 -20.13
N ALA A 317 19.65 18.64 -19.24
CA ALA A 317 19.50 18.07 -17.91
C ALA A 317 18.79 16.72 -17.97
N GLU A 318 19.18 15.81 -17.08
CA GLU A 318 18.53 14.52 -16.91
C GLU A 318 17.83 14.52 -15.55
N LEU A 319 16.50 14.39 -15.58
CA LEU A 319 15.65 14.44 -14.40
C LEU A 319 15.14 13.03 -14.09
N GLU A 320 15.26 12.59 -12.85
CA GLU A 320 14.62 11.36 -12.41
C GLU A 320 13.09 11.52 -12.39
N VAL A 321 12.38 10.51 -12.89
CA VAL A 321 10.92 10.49 -12.88
C VAL A 321 10.37 9.20 -12.29
N ARG A 322 9.22 9.34 -11.63
CA ARG A 322 8.39 8.23 -11.15
C ARG A 322 6.99 8.42 -11.70
N ALA A 323 6.34 7.32 -12.05
CA ALA A 323 4.98 7.29 -12.55
C ALA A 323 4.16 6.27 -11.77
N ARG A 324 2.89 6.58 -11.55
CA ARG A 324 1.96 5.70 -10.86
C ARG A 324 0.56 5.90 -11.43
N GLY A 325 -0.02 4.81 -11.95
CA GLY A 325 -1.44 4.78 -12.30
C GLY A 325 -2.30 4.80 -11.05
N LYS A 326 -3.56 5.25 -11.11
CA LYS A 326 -4.48 4.97 -10.02
C LYS A 326 -5.18 3.65 -10.23
N GLY A 327 -5.14 2.82 -9.20
CA GLY A 327 -5.96 1.63 -9.12
C GLY A 327 -7.44 1.97 -8.88
N ARG A 328 -8.23 0.91 -8.81
CA ARG A 328 -9.69 0.92 -8.83
C ARG A 328 -10.28 1.40 -7.52
N GLY A 329 -9.74 0.97 -6.39
CA GLY A 329 -10.21 1.43 -5.09
C GLY A 329 -9.92 2.91 -4.87
N SER A 330 -8.75 3.37 -5.33
CA SER A 330 -8.42 4.80 -5.30
C SER A 330 -9.35 5.63 -6.17
N TYR A 331 -9.70 5.13 -7.37
CA TYR A 331 -10.65 5.78 -8.27
C TYR A 331 -12.08 5.77 -7.69
N CYS A 332 -12.56 4.63 -7.20
CA CYS A 332 -13.85 4.47 -6.55
C CYS A 332 -14.01 5.44 -5.37
N LYS A 333 -13.02 5.52 -4.48
CA LYS A 333 -13.03 6.47 -3.37
C LYS A 333 -13.18 7.93 -3.82
N LYS A 334 -12.46 8.33 -4.88
CA LYS A 334 -12.58 9.69 -5.45
C LYS A 334 -13.97 9.91 -6.04
N LEU A 335 -14.49 8.94 -6.78
CA LEU A 335 -15.82 9.01 -7.38
C LEU A 335 -16.91 9.14 -6.31
N LEU A 336 -16.86 8.31 -5.26
CA LEU A 336 -17.74 8.39 -4.08
C LEU A 336 -17.69 9.78 -3.40
N GLN A 337 -16.50 10.37 -3.28
CA GLN A 337 -16.36 11.74 -2.77
C GLN A 337 -17.01 12.78 -3.69
N THR A 338 -16.79 12.66 -5.00
CA THR A 338 -17.34 13.57 -6.00
C THR A 338 -18.87 13.55 -6.03
N ILE A 339 -19.48 12.37 -5.90
CA ILE A 339 -20.95 12.24 -5.82
C ILE A 339 -21.52 12.58 -4.43
N GLY A 340 -20.68 12.98 -3.47
CA GLY A 340 -21.11 13.45 -2.16
C GLY A 340 -21.36 12.37 -1.11
N TYR A 341 -20.92 11.12 -1.32
CA TYR A 341 -21.16 10.03 -0.37
C TYR A 341 -20.54 10.30 1.02
N TYR A 342 -19.32 10.83 1.06
CA TYR A 342 -18.57 11.03 2.31
C TYR A 342 -18.75 12.42 2.95
N ASP A 343 -19.47 13.38 2.33
CA ASP A 343 -19.45 14.78 2.77
C ASP A 343 -20.81 15.50 2.64
N LYS A 344 -21.17 16.34 3.63
CA LYS A 344 -22.31 17.29 3.55
C LYS A 344 -21.99 18.51 2.66
N ARG A 345 -20.73 18.68 2.23
CA ARG A 345 -20.28 19.72 1.29
C ARG A 345 -20.02 19.15 -0.10
N SER A 346 -20.97 18.35 -0.59
CA SER A 346 -21.00 17.87 -1.97
C SER A 346 -20.85 19.06 -2.93
N GLN A 347 -19.88 19.00 -3.83
CA GLN A 347 -19.94 19.82 -5.03
C GLN A 347 -21.15 19.32 -5.83
N PRO A 348 -22.05 20.19 -6.31
CA PRO A 348 -23.12 19.75 -7.18
C PRO A 348 -22.49 19.14 -8.43
N LEU A 349 -22.90 17.91 -8.76
CA LEU A 349 -22.65 17.30 -10.05
C LEU A 349 -23.23 18.25 -11.09
N LYS A 350 -22.36 18.93 -11.85
CA LYS A 350 -22.79 19.60 -13.07
C LYS A 350 -22.95 18.50 -14.11
N ASP A 351 -24.19 18.33 -14.56
CA ASP A 351 -24.66 17.62 -15.74
C ASP A 351 -23.89 16.37 -16.20
N SER A 352 -24.64 15.26 -16.21
CA SER A 352 -24.35 13.96 -16.81
C SER A 352 -23.55 14.07 -18.12
N GLY A 353 -22.28 13.69 -18.11
CA GLY A 353 -21.46 13.65 -19.31
C GLY A 353 -20.08 13.06 -19.10
N GLU A 354 -19.19 13.76 -18.40
CA GLU A 354 -17.76 13.39 -18.34
C GLU A 354 -17.15 13.88 -17.02
N PHE A 355 -17.26 13.11 -15.94
CA PHE A 355 -16.60 13.42 -14.68
C PHE A 355 -15.72 12.25 -14.23
N HIS A 356 -14.62 12.05 -14.95
CA HIS A 356 -13.52 11.22 -14.44
C HIS A 356 -12.65 12.07 -13.51
N PRO A 357 -12.34 11.63 -12.27
CA PRO A 357 -11.46 12.37 -11.39
C PRO A 357 -10.09 12.61 -12.03
N ILE A 358 -9.62 13.86 -11.99
CA ILE A 358 -8.21 14.21 -12.29
C ILE A 358 -7.27 13.38 -11.40
N ASP A 359 -6.02 13.22 -11.84
CA ASP A 359 -4.99 12.41 -11.18
C ASP A 359 -5.32 10.92 -11.27
N LEU A 360 -5.45 10.42 -12.51
CA LEU A 360 -5.42 9.00 -12.86
C LEU A 360 -3.99 8.58 -13.24
N TYR A 361 -3.28 9.46 -13.95
CA TYR A 361 -1.85 9.38 -14.25
C TYR A 361 -1.07 10.27 -13.29
N GLY A 362 -0.60 9.70 -12.19
CA GLY A 362 0.23 10.42 -11.22
C GLY A 362 1.70 10.35 -11.62
N MET A 363 2.37 11.50 -11.73
CA MET A 363 3.79 11.60 -12.08
C MET A 363 4.52 12.41 -11.02
N THR A 364 5.78 12.06 -10.80
CA THR A 364 6.68 12.83 -9.95
C THR A 364 8.01 13.02 -10.65
N VAL A 365 8.43 14.27 -10.78
CA VAL A 365 9.76 14.70 -11.23
C VAL A 365 10.59 14.97 -9.98
N ILE A 366 11.78 14.39 -9.94
CA ILE A 366 12.73 14.52 -8.83
C ILE A 366 13.89 15.39 -9.32
N CYS A 367 13.92 16.62 -8.82
CA CYS A 367 14.94 17.61 -9.11
C CYS A 367 16.00 17.59 -7.99
N GLN A 368 17.25 17.86 -8.31
CA GLN A 368 18.37 17.84 -7.37
C GLN A 368 18.18 18.87 -6.24
N ASP A 369 17.70 20.07 -6.59
CA ASP A 369 17.48 21.17 -5.65
C ASP A 369 16.29 22.05 -6.07
N ASN A 370 15.99 23.06 -5.25
CA ASN A 370 14.89 23.99 -5.48
C ASN A 370 15.10 24.89 -6.72
N GLU A 371 16.34 25.09 -7.17
CA GLU A 371 16.64 25.88 -8.36
C GLU A 371 16.29 25.08 -9.62
N GLN A 372 16.78 23.85 -9.73
CA GLN A 372 16.42 22.96 -10.83
C GLN A 372 14.90 22.68 -10.84
N LEU A 373 14.28 22.55 -9.67
CA LEU A 373 12.83 22.40 -9.54
C LEU A 373 12.09 23.62 -10.11
N ALA A 374 12.46 24.83 -9.70
CA ALA A 374 11.82 26.05 -10.19
C ALA A 374 11.94 26.20 -11.71
N ASP A 375 13.10 25.84 -12.26
CA ASP A 375 13.40 25.93 -13.69
C ASP A 375 12.58 24.90 -14.48
N ALA A 376 12.66 23.62 -14.10
CA ALA A 376 11.92 22.55 -14.78
C ALA A 376 10.40 22.75 -14.68
N TYR A 377 9.89 23.21 -13.53
CA TYR A 377 8.48 23.50 -13.35
C TYR A 377 8.01 24.68 -14.21
N ALA A 378 8.76 25.78 -14.23
CA ALA A 378 8.40 26.95 -15.03
C ALA A 378 8.38 26.59 -16.53
N ASP A 379 9.38 25.86 -17.02
CA ASP A 379 9.43 25.39 -18.42
C ASP A 379 8.24 24.48 -18.76
N ALA A 380 7.87 23.56 -17.85
CA ALA A 380 6.71 22.70 -18.03
C ALA A 380 5.40 23.48 -18.07
N VAL A 381 5.23 24.49 -17.20
CA VAL A 381 4.07 25.40 -17.23
C VAL A 381 4.01 26.16 -18.56
N ILE A 382 5.14 26.69 -19.02
CA ILE A 382 5.20 27.46 -20.27
C ILE A 382 4.73 26.61 -21.45
N LYS A 383 5.20 25.35 -21.53
CA LYS A 383 4.74 24.41 -22.56
C LYS A 383 3.27 24.05 -22.42
N ALA A 384 2.81 23.78 -21.19
CA ALA A 384 1.40 23.46 -20.93
C ALA A 384 0.44 24.58 -21.34
N VAL A 385 0.83 25.85 -21.18
CA VAL A 385 0.02 27.02 -21.56
C VAL A 385 0.10 27.32 -23.06
N ASN A 386 1.26 27.15 -23.68
CA ASN A 386 1.46 27.46 -25.11
C ASN A 386 0.85 26.43 -26.07
N GLY A 387 0.26 25.34 -25.54
CA GLY A 387 -0.46 24.34 -26.31
C GLY A 387 0.39 23.19 -26.81
N GLY A 388 -0.27 22.18 -27.37
CA GLY A 388 0.28 20.87 -27.71
C GLY A 388 -0.80 19.81 -27.45
N LYS A 389 -0.41 18.63 -26.97
CA LYS A 389 -1.37 17.62 -26.51
C LYS A 389 -1.85 17.85 -25.07
N ILE A 390 -1.44 18.93 -24.41
CA ILE A 390 -1.77 19.21 -23.00
C ILE A 390 -2.85 20.28 -22.91
N THR A 391 -3.90 19.97 -22.17
CA THR A 391 -4.93 20.94 -21.75
C THR A 391 -4.89 21.10 -20.23
N PRO A 392 -4.46 22.26 -19.68
CA PRO A 392 -4.52 22.52 -18.24
C PRO A 392 -5.95 22.43 -17.70
N TYR A 393 -6.13 21.73 -16.58
CA TYR A 393 -7.45 21.56 -15.97
C TYR A 393 -7.35 21.45 -14.44
N PRO A 394 -8.23 22.11 -13.67
CA PRO A 394 -8.14 22.11 -12.22
C PRO A 394 -8.51 20.74 -11.63
N ALA A 395 -7.75 20.28 -10.64
CA ALA A 395 -8.13 19.12 -9.85
C ALA A 395 -9.47 19.34 -9.10
N PRO A 396 -10.23 18.28 -8.79
CA PRO A 396 -11.43 18.35 -7.97
C PRO A 396 -11.22 19.17 -6.70
N GLY A 397 -12.18 20.03 -6.37
CA GLY A 397 -12.09 20.95 -5.23
C GLY A 397 -11.41 22.29 -5.50
N ARG A 398 -10.86 22.51 -6.69
CA ARG A 398 -10.27 23.80 -7.12
C ARG A 398 -11.19 24.53 -8.10
N LYS A 399 -11.12 25.86 -8.13
CA LYS A 399 -12.00 26.68 -8.98
C LYS A 399 -11.41 26.89 -10.36
N SER A 400 -10.14 27.22 -10.42
CA SER A 400 -9.41 27.53 -11.66
C SER A 400 -7.94 27.10 -11.61
N GLU A 401 -7.45 26.71 -10.43
CA GLU A 401 -6.03 26.53 -10.17
C GLU A 401 -5.52 25.17 -10.70
N CYS A 402 -4.87 25.22 -11.86
CA CYS A 402 -4.23 24.06 -12.52
C CYS A 402 -2.74 23.94 -12.15
N PHE A 403 -2.15 25.05 -11.69
CA PHE A 403 -0.74 25.16 -11.33
C PHE A 403 -0.63 25.52 -9.85
N VAL A 404 0.05 24.69 -9.06
CA VAL A 404 0.23 24.92 -7.62
C VAL A 404 1.70 25.04 -7.30
N ILE A 405 2.06 26.08 -6.56
CA ILE A 405 3.40 26.33 -6.07
C ILE A 405 3.31 26.47 -4.55
N LYS A 406 4.00 25.57 -3.84
CA LYS A 406 4.11 25.62 -2.39
C LYS A 406 5.58 25.69 -2.00
N GLY A 407 5.93 26.63 -1.14
CA GLY A 407 7.30 26.89 -0.72
C GLY A 407 7.45 28.24 -0.05
N SER A 408 8.69 28.73 0.09
CA SER A 408 8.95 30.09 0.59
C SER A 408 8.48 31.16 -0.41
N SER A 409 8.28 32.39 0.07
CA SER A 409 7.93 33.53 -0.79
C SER A 409 8.95 33.75 -1.91
N ASP A 410 10.25 33.62 -1.62
CA ASP A 410 11.32 33.79 -2.61
C ASP A 410 11.25 32.73 -3.71
N PHE A 411 10.98 31.48 -3.34
CA PHE A 411 10.81 30.38 -4.29
C PHE A 411 9.57 30.59 -5.18
N GLN A 412 8.46 31.01 -4.56
CA GLN A 412 7.22 31.33 -5.27
C GLN A 412 7.42 32.47 -6.29
N GLU A 413 8.12 33.54 -5.90
CA GLU A 413 8.36 34.69 -6.75
C GLU A 413 9.36 34.37 -7.88
N LYS A 414 10.39 33.54 -7.62
CA LYS A 414 11.30 33.06 -8.67
C LYS A 414 10.56 32.35 -9.79
N ILE A 415 9.64 31.44 -9.45
CA ILE A 415 8.80 30.74 -10.44
C ILE A 415 7.87 31.72 -11.15
N ARG A 416 7.21 32.60 -10.40
CA ARG A 416 6.28 33.60 -10.96
C ARG A 416 6.96 34.47 -12.01
N GLN A 417 8.13 35.03 -11.70
CA GLN A 417 8.85 35.91 -12.60
C GLN A 417 9.25 35.17 -13.89
N LYS A 418 9.79 33.94 -13.78
CA LYS A 418 10.14 33.11 -14.94
C LYS A 418 8.96 32.88 -15.89
N ILE A 419 7.77 32.66 -15.36
CA ILE A 419 6.57 32.45 -16.16
C ILE A 419 6.12 33.76 -16.83
N ILE A 420 6.03 34.86 -16.06
CA ILE A 420 5.56 36.16 -16.58
C ILE A 420 6.51 36.68 -17.68
N ASP A 421 7.82 36.50 -17.51
CA ASP A 421 8.83 36.92 -18.48
C ASP A 421 8.68 36.22 -19.84
N LYS A 422 8.17 34.99 -19.85
CA LYS A 422 8.01 34.15 -21.04
C LYS A 422 6.61 34.18 -21.63
N ILE A 423 5.60 34.38 -20.79
CA ILE A 423 4.19 34.48 -21.19
C ILE A 423 3.59 35.76 -20.58
N PRO A 424 3.87 36.93 -21.17
CA PRO A 424 3.28 38.19 -20.71
C PRO A 424 1.75 38.13 -20.80
N GLY A 425 1.07 38.47 -19.69
CA GLY A 425 -0.40 38.46 -19.63
C GLY A 425 -1.04 37.09 -19.37
N VAL A 426 -0.25 36.09 -18.95
CA VAL A 426 -0.78 34.80 -18.48
C VAL A 426 -1.88 34.98 -17.42
N ASP A 427 -2.93 34.17 -17.47
CA ASP A 427 -4.00 34.21 -16.47
C ASP A 427 -3.51 33.68 -15.11
N MET A 428 -3.12 34.61 -14.23
CA MET A 428 -2.66 34.30 -12.89
C MET A 428 -3.73 33.61 -12.02
N LYS A 429 -5.01 33.59 -12.40
CA LYS A 429 -6.05 32.81 -11.72
C LYS A 429 -5.88 31.30 -11.88
N MET A 430 -5.07 30.86 -12.85
CA MET A 430 -4.71 29.45 -13.01
C MET A 430 -3.69 28.97 -11.98
N PHE A 431 -3.12 29.88 -11.18
CA PHE A 431 -2.03 29.61 -10.25
C PHE A 431 -2.47 29.72 -8.79
N SER A 432 -1.99 28.78 -7.96
CA SER A 432 -2.14 28.82 -6.51
C SER A 432 -0.78 28.90 -5.85
N PHE A 433 -0.51 29.99 -5.14
CA PHE A 433 0.72 30.22 -4.38
C PHE A 433 0.43 30.01 -2.89
N LYS A 434 1.11 29.04 -2.27
CA LYS A 434 0.85 28.62 -0.89
C LYS A 434 2.14 28.64 -0.07
N ASP A 435 2.10 29.32 1.07
CA ASP A 435 3.16 29.13 2.06
C ASP A 435 3.10 27.70 2.61
N SER A 436 4.28 27.09 2.76
CA SER A 436 4.38 25.74 3.29
C SER A 436 4.34 25.70 4.81
N GLY A 437 4.72 26.78 5.53
CA GLY A 437 4.80 26.85 7.00
C GLY A 437 5.69 25.81 7.68
N SER A 438 6.16 24.79 6.95
CA SER A 438 6.86 23.59 7.41
C SER A 438 8.18 23.35 6.67
N GLY A 439 8.63 24.33 5.86
CA GLY A 439 9.85 24.20 5.04
C GLY A 439 9.73 23.19 3.89
N PHE A 440 8.50 22.85 3.48
CA PHE A 440 8.23 21.84 2.46
C PHE A 440 7.95 22.49 1.11
N THR A 441 8.79 22.21 0.12
CA THR A 441 8.63 22.74 -1.24
C THR A 441 8.06 21.67 -2.17
N ASP A 442 6.93 21.96 -2.81
CA ASP A 442 6.38 21.16 -3.90
C ASP A 442 5.64 22.02 -4.92
N ALA A 443 5.68 21.59 -6.18
CA ALA A 443 4.92 22.23 -7.25
C ALA A 443 4.14 21.18 -8.04
N LYS A 444 2.95 21.54 -8.56
CA LYS A 444 2.05 20.59 -9.22
C LYS A 444 1.37 21.18 -10.45
N ILE A 445 1.30 20.38 -11.50
CA ILE A 445 0.54 20.65 -12.72
C ILE A 445 -0.58 19.62 -12.83
N THR A 446 -1.81 20.05 -13.11
CA THR A 446 -2.94 19.16 -13.39
C THR A 446 -3.56 19.48 -14.74
N GLY A 447 -3.98 18.44 -15.46
CA GLY A 447 -4.57 18.61 -16.79
C GLY A 447 -4.94 17.31 -17.46
N PHE A 448 -5.24 17.41 -18.76
CA PHE A 448 -5.49 16.29 -19.65
C PHE A 448 -4.39 16.22 -20.71
N TYR A 449 -3.98 15.00 -21.04
CA TYR A 449 -3.17 14.71 -22.23
C TYR A 449 -4.05 14.07 -23.29
N GLU A 450 -4.07 14.63 -24.50
CA GLU A 450 -4.73 14.06 -25.67
C GLU A 450 -4.05 12.75 -26.06
N THR A 451 -4.80 11.65 -25.99
CA THR A 451 -4.30 10.35 -26.41
C THR A 451 -4.55 10.16 -27.91
N ASP A 452 -3.74 9.33 -28.55
CA ASP A 452 -3.94 8.95 -29.95
C ASP A 452 -4.93 7.76 -30.09
N ASP A 453 -5.67 7.42 -29.04
CA ASP A 453 -6.55 6.25 -28.97
C ASP A 453 -8.02 6.65 -28.80
N GLY A 454 -8.85 6.29 -29.79
CA GLY A 454 -10.28 6.60 -29.81
C GLY A 454 -11.12 5.94 -28.70
N ARG A 455 -10.56 5.00 -27.94
CA ARG A 455 -11.25 4.41 -26.76
C ARG A 455 -11.27 5.36 -25.58
N ILE A 456 -10.19 6.13 -25.40
CA ILE A 456 -10.07 7.11 -24.33
C ILE A 456 -9.33 8.34 -24.87
N PRO A 457 -10.04 9.40 -25.29
CA PRO A 457 -9.41 10.55 -25.94
C PRO A 457 -8.49 11.36 -25.01
N TYR A 458 -8.62 11.21 -23.69
CA TYR A 458 -7.87 12.01 -22.71
C TYR A 458 -7.31 11.16 -21.56
N ALA A 459 -6.05 11.40 -21.20
CA ALA A 459 -5.40 10.89 -20.01
C ALA A 459 -5.34 11.99 -18.92
N PRO A 460 -6.18 11.92 -17.86
CA PRO A 460 -6.15 12.90 -16.77
C PRO A 460 -4.95 12.71 -15.86
N PHE A 461 -4.13 13.74 -15.71
CA PHE A 461 -2.85 13.64 -15.01
C PHE A 461 -2.65 14.66 -13.88
N GLU A 462 -1.79 14.29 -12.93
CA GLU A 462 -1.14 15.20 -12.00
C GLU A 462 0.37 14.96 -12.06
N MET A 463 1.14 16.00 -12.38
CA MET A 463 2.59 15.98 -12.34
C MET A 463 3.09 16.82 -11.16
N GLN A 464 3.77 16.16 -10.22
CA GLN A 464 4.39 16.80 -9.06
C GLN A 464 5.89 16.97 -9.28
N PHE A 465 6.44 18.10 -8.87
CA PHE A 465 7.86 18.39 -8.84
C PHE A 465 8.32 18.45 -7.38
N SER A 466 9.42 17.77 -7.06
CA SER A 466 9.94 17.63 -5.71
C SER A 466 11.45 17.47 -5.69
N THR A 467 12.08 17.71 -4.54
CA THR A 467 13.50 17.39 -4.30
C THR A 467 13.65 16.17 -3.40
N PRO A 468 14.82 15.51 -3.36
CA PRO A 468 15.12 14.48 -2.37
C PRO A 468 14.84 14.93 -0.93
N ASP A 469 15.21 16.16 -0.58
CA ASP A 469 14.97 16.73 0.75
C ASP A 469 13.46 16.90 1.04
N ALA A 470 12.69 17.42 0.08
CA ALA A 470 11.25 17.54 0.23
C ALA A 470 10.60 16.15 0.40
N ARG A 471 11.06 15.15 -0.36
CA ARG A 471 10.59 13.76 -0.24
C ARG A 471 10.95 13.14 1.10
N LEU A 472 12.13 13.44 1.65
CA LEU A 472 12.51 13.03 3.00
C LEU A 472 11.59 13.65 4.05
N VAL A 473 11.36 14.96 3.97
CA VAL A 473 10.43 15.69 4.86
C VAL A 473 9.00 15.12 4.76
N ALA A 474 8.56 14.72 3.57
CA ALA A 474 7.27 14.06 3.35
C ALA A 474 7.18 12.63 3.92
N ARG A 475 8.28 12.05 4.40
CA ARG A 475 8.32 10.70 4.99
C ARG A 475 8.61 10.71 6.49
N THR A 476 9.49 11.58 6.95
CA THR A 476 9.97 11.59 8.34
C THR A 476 9.65 12.90 9.08
N GLY A 477 9.18 13.93 8.39
CA GLY A 477 8.95 15.25 8.98
C GLY A 477 7.81 15.28 9.99
N LYS A 478 8.07 15.80 11.19
CA LYS A 478 7.11 15.88 12.31
C LYS A 478 5.76 16.53 11.95
N LYS A 479 5.75 17.46 11.00
CA LYS A 479 4.54 18.21 10.59
C LYS A 479 4.11 17.93 9.15
N ALA A 480 4.93 17.21 8.39
CA ALA A 480 4.81 17.12 6.93
C ALA A 480 4.81 15.68 6.42
N ALA A 481 5.14 14.67 7.25
CA ALA A 481 5.10 13.30 6.79
C ALA A 481 3.68 12.93 6.36
N HIS A 482 3.57 12.26 5.22
CA HIS A 482 2.30 11.99 4.57
C HIS A 482 1.36 11.15 5.45
N PHE A 483 1.90 10.15 6.17
CA PHE A 483 1.10 9.34 7.07
C PHE A 483 0.60 10.16 8.28
N PHE A 484 1.42 11.06 8.83
CA PHE A 484 0.98 11.96 9.90
C PHE A 484 -0.05 12.97 9.47
N PHE A 485 0.12 13.55 8.28
CA PHE A 485 -0.87 14.44 7.71
C PHE A 485 -2.23 13.75 7.57
N LYS A 486 -2.25 12.46 7.17
CA LYS A 486 -3.47 11.66 7.14
C LYS A 486 -4.07 11.46 8.53
N LEU A 487 -3.26 11.09 9.52
CA LEU A 487 -3.74 10.91 10.89
C LEU A 487 -4.30 12.22 11.49
N ARG A 488 -3.59 13.34 11.32
CA ARG A 488 -4.07 14.66 11.76
C ARG A 488 -5.37 15.07 11.07
N LYS A 489 -5.54 14.72 9.78
CA LYS A 489 -6.80 14.99 9.06
C LYS A 489 -7.97 14.21 9.66
N ILE A 490 -7.73 12.98 10.16
CA ILE A 490 -8.78 12.13 10.73
C ILE A 490 -9.06 12.50 12.20
N TYR A 491 -8.04 12.78 13.00
CA TYR A 491 -8.14 12.91 14.46
C TYR A 491 -7.88 14.34 14.99
N GLY A 492 -7.64 15.31 14.11
CA GLY A 492 -7.29 16.68 14.50
C GLY A 492 -5.92 16.78 15.19
N ASP A 493 -5.74 17.82 16.00
CA ASP A 493 -4.49 18.12 16.72
C ASP A 493 -4.21 17.19 17.92
N LEU A 494 -5.02 16.15 18.12
CA LEU A 494 -4.80 15.13 19.16
C LEU A 494 -3.54 14.28 18.92
N VAL A 495 -3.03 14.25 17.68
CA VAL A 495 -1.79 13.57 17.31
C VAL A 495 -0.61 14.53 17.52
N ASN A 496 -0.23 14.77 18.79
CA ASN A 496 1.00 15.49 19.12
C ASN A 496 2.17 14.51 19.17
N MET A 497 3.20 14.77 18.37
CA MET A 497 4.35 13.90 18.24
C MET A 497 5.46 14.33 19.17
N SER A 498 5.92 13.41 20.04
CA SER A 498 7.12 13.63 20.84
C SER A 498 8.37 13.56 19.96
N ASP A 499 9.46 14.18 20.42
CA ASP A 499 10.76 14.08 19.74
C ASP A 499 11.23 12.62 19.63
N GLU A 500 10.97 11.81 20.67
CA GLU A 500 11.23 10.38 20.71
C GLU A 500 10.50 9.62 19.58
N THR A 501 9.23 9.94 19.35
CA THR A 501 8.43 9.32 18.28
C THR A 501 9.05 9.58 16.91
N ALA A 502 9.48 10.82 16.67
CA ALA A 502 10.14 11.20 15.42
C ALA A 502 11.50 10.51 15.24
N GLU A 503 12.29 10.36 16.31
CA GLU A 503 13.56 9.65 16.27
C GLU A 503 13.41 8.17 15.92
N LYS A 504 12.33 7.53 16.38
CA LYS A 504 11.99 6.14 16.05
C LYS A 504 11.53 5.99 14.60
N ILE A 505 10.85 6.98 14.03
CA ILE A 505 10.51 6.97 12.59
C ILE A 505 11.74 7.19 11.72
N ILE A 506 12.62 8.09 12.14
CA ILE A 506 13.91 8.30 11.49
C ILE A 506 14.74 7.00 11.57
N ASP A 507 14.71 6.28 12.69
CA ASP A 507 15.34 4.94 12.82
C ASP A 507 14.81 3.95 11.77
N ILE A 508 13.49 3.81 11.66
CA ILE A 508 12.85 2.93 10.66
C ILE A 508 13.26 3.34 9.23
N TRP A 509 13.27 4.64 8.93
CA TRP A 509 13.68 5.14 7.61
C TRP A 509 15.18 4.93 7.33
N GLN A 510 16.06 5.14 8.31
CA GLN A 510 17.50 4.93 8.19
C GLN A 510 17.82 3.46 7.91
N ARG A 511 17.15 2.53 8.60
CA ARG A 511 17.29 1.10 8.36
C ARG A 511 16.96 0.69 6.92
N LYS A 512 16.04 1.38 6.25
CA LYS A 512 15.80 1.18 4.82
C LYS A 512 17.04 1.54 3.99
N GLN A 513 17.74 2.61 4.32
CA GLN A 513 18.98 2.97 3.64
C GLN A 513 20.06 1.92 3.86
N ASP A 514 20.20 1.44 5.09
CA ASP A 514 21.21 0.45 5.46
C ASP A 514 20.95 -0.91 4.80
N PHE A 515 19.68 -1.30 4.63
CA PHE A 515 19.29 -2.64 4.21
C PHE A 515 18.93 -2.77 2.73
N PHE A 516 18.16 -1.82 2.20
CA PHE A 516 17.68 -1.88 0.81
C PHE A 516 18.54 -1.06 -0.14
N THR A 517 19.08 0.08 0.31
CA THR A 517 19.82 0.99 -0.59
C THR A 517 21.32 0.69 -0.62
N ASN A 518 21.94 0.49 0.54
CA ASN A 518 23.41 0.52 0.68
C ASN A 518 24.06 -0.82 1.07
N CYS A 519 23.27 -1.87 1.31
CA CYS A 519 23.81 -3.18 1.70
C CYS A 519 24.52 -3.86 0.53
N ALA A 520 25.76 -4.29 0.75
CA ALA A 520 26.50 -5.09 -0.24
C ALA A 520 25.78 -6.42 -0.50
N ASP A 521 25.78 -6.91 -1.74
CA ASP A 521 25.01 -8.10 -2.13
C ASP A 521 25.31 -9.34 -1.28
N GLY A 522 26.58 -9.54 -0.89
CA GLY A 522 27.00 -10.64 -0.02
C GLY A 522 26.51 -10.55 1.42
N GLU A 523 26.11 -9.37 1.89
CA GLU A 523 25.63 -9.15 3.26
C GLU A 523 24.10 -9.23 3.37
N LYS A 524 23.38 -9.08 2.25
CA LYS A 524 21.91 -9.08 2.19
C LYS A 524 21.30 -10.37 2.73
N GLU A 525 21.97 -11.51 2.53
CA GLU A 525 21.47 -12.85 2.90
C GLU A 525 21.48 -13.10 4.41
N SER A 526 22.42 -12.50 5.14
CA SER A 526 22.61 -12.71 6.59
C SER A 526 22.17 -11.52 7.46
N HIS A 527 21.56 -10.51 6.86
CA HIS A 527 21.22 -9.28 7.57
C HIS A 527 19.94 -9.44 8.40
N LEU A 528 20.06 -9.20 9.71
CA LEU A 528 18.98 -9.20 10.69
C LEU A 528 19.20 -8.05 11.67
N THR A 529 18.12 -7.51 12.23
CA THR A 529 18.23 -6.60 13.38
C THR A 529 18.79 -7.35 14.58
N LYS A 530 19.31 -6.62 15.57
CA LYS A 530 19.74 -7.24 16.84
C LYS A 530 18.57 -8.00 17.48
N GLN A 531 17.38 -7.41 17.50
CA GLN A 531 16.18 -8.01 18.07
C GLN A 531 15.79 -9.31 17.34
N SER A 532 15.88 -9.34 16.00
CA SER A 532 15.62 -10.57 15.25
C SER A 532 16.66 -11.65 15.55
N ARG A 533 17.95 -11.28 15.72
CA ARG A 533 19.00 -12.24 16.16
C ARG A 533 18.77 -12.76 17.59
N ASP A 534 18.26 -11.92 18.48
CA ASP A 534 17.91 -12.33 19.84
C ASP A 534 16.75 -13.34 19.82
N ARG A 535 15.76 -13.15 18.94
CA ARG A 535 14.69 -14.13 18.69
C ARG A 535 15.21 -15.45 18.13
N VAL A 536 16.12 -15.41 17.16
CA VAL A 536 16.79 -16.62 16.65
C VAL A 536 17.51 -17.37 17.76
N SER A 537 18.22 -16.64 18.63
CA SER A 537 18.92 -17.22 19.78
C SER A 537 17.96 -17.90 20.74
N GLU A 538 16.81 -17.27 21.01
CA GLU A 538 15.77 -17.85 21.87
C GLU A 538 15.11 -19.09 21.23
N PHE A 539 14.83 -19.05 19.94
CA PHE A 539 14.34 -20.19 19.17
C PHE A 539 15.24 -21.41 19.34
N TYR A 540 16.57 -21.25 19.16
CA TYR A 540 17.50 -22.35 19.35
C TYR A 540 17.58 -22.85 20.79
N LYS A 541 17.47 -21.97 21.80
CA LYS A 541 17.41 -22.41 23.20
C LYS A 541 16.21 -23.31 23.45
N VAL A 542 15.03 -22.91 22.97
CA VAL A 542 13.79 -23.69 23.14
C VAL A 542 13.89 -25.02 22.39
N TYR A 543 14.33 -24.99 21.12
CA TYR A 543 14.53 -26.19 20.30
C TYR A 543 15.51 -27.18 20.95
N ASN A 544 16.67 -26.72 21.42
CA ASN A 544 17.68 -27.57 22.06
C ASN A 544 17.16 -28.17 23.37
N LYS A 545 16.41 -27.40 24.17
CA LYS A 545 15.76 -27.90 25.38
C LYS A 545 14.75 -29.00 25.07
N MET A 546 13.92 -28.82 24.04
CA MET A 546 12.96 -29.83 23.57
C MET A 546 13.63 -31.11 23.09
N ASN A 547 14.69 -30.98 22.28
CA ASN A 547 15.46 -32.12 21.78
C ASN A 547 16.19 -32.88 22.89
N SER A 548 16.78 -32.18 23.85
CA SER A 548 17.43 -32.81 25.00
C SER A 548 16.44 -33.63 25.83
N THR A 549 15.22 -33.12 26.01
CA THR A 549 14.13 -33.79 26.72
C THR A 549 13.66 -35.03 25.96
N SER A 550 13.45 -34.90 24.65
CA SER A 550 13.06 -36.01 23.77
C SER A 550 14.11 -37.13 23.75
N ARG A 551 15.41 -36.79 23.67
CA ARG A 551 16.51 -37.76 23.75
C ARG A 551 16.57 -38.46 25.12
N LYS A 552 16.31 -37.75 26.22
CA LYS A 552 16.25 -38.36 27.56
C LYS A 552 15.10 -39.36 27.70
N ILE A 553 13.93 -39.03 27.14
CA ILE A 553 12.76 -39.93 27.12
C ILE A 553 13.06 -41.17 26.26
N ALA A 554 13.59 -40.98 25.04
CA ALA A 554 13.95 -42.08 24.15
C ALA A 554 15.00 -43.02 24.78
N ARG A 555 16.03 -42.47 25.43
CA ARG A 555 17.02 -43.28 26.18
C ARG A 555 16.38 -44.07 27.31
N ARG A 556 15.44 -43.50 28.07
CA ARG A 556 14.71 -44.22 29.12
C ARG A 556 13.83 -45.33 28.56
N ALA A 557 13.18 -45.10 27.42
CA ALA A 557 12.36 -46.10 26.73
C ALA A 557 13.21 -47.29 26.20
N ILE A 558 14.43 -47.04 25.72
CA ILE A 558 15.34 -48.10 25.26
C ILE A 558 15.91 -48.92 26.43
N ILE A 559 16.11 -48.30 27.60
CA ILE A 559 16.61 -48.99 28.81
C ILE A 559 15.49 -49.80 29.51
N SER A 560 14.22 -49.57 29.16
CA SER A 560 13.06 -50.28 29.72
C SER A 560 12.51 -51.41 28.82
N VAL A 561 13.25 -51.74 27.75
CA VAL A 561 13.14 -53.00 26.97
C VAL A 561 14.31 -53.88 27.36
#